data_AF-A0A5N6J3Y9-F1
#
_entry.id   AF-A0A5N6J3Y9-F1
#
_cell.length_a   1.000
_cell.length_b   1.000
_cell.length_c   1.000
_cell.angle_alpha   90.00
_cell.angle_beta   90.00
_cell.angle_gamma   90.00
#
_symmetry.space_group_name_H-M   'P 1'
#
loop_
_entity.id
_entity.type
_entity.pdbx_description
1 polymer ?
#
loop_
_entity_poly.entity_id
_entity_poly.type
_entity_poly.pdbx_seq_one_letter_code
_entity_poly.pdbx_strand_id
1 'polypeptide(L)'
;MKMLVFLPLIVSVAAIGSLLCSLMIAAFLRRRLISLNSDIKRDFIGKPLLFPARLTHTRRFPETERYNYWYDYFLIGIPVGLRGRVGNLLSIDNLPQRERLWEKCWFTIDPTYYLDRGSGDRSLEEKLHVFLKSVGEDPKEFPYAYLISVPRFLWFQKSAISYWYLYSSNRELTAMIMEINNSFFEKRNFFFRVTGDGMAVDSANNWSTTTTVSAKGYHDKLSLHFSPSMPKSKQYKGSWEKDIFGSPFEKVGGLMVSKSIDPVLGPSIQSNLSSNTPDGQVKVTSRLSSWGEPVDPLAAPGWIIARFIARWTHVGVLSAPRIVKQALRIRLRGKLTYLKRPEVRPGSIPRKETEIERRVWDLELPFRQYLSELASHTSFPVSIKYIPAKSIHFDDMTFYSPACTTSSSQPTLTIQPLTPRSYTSFPQYDSPRAAFFTETKATPTNSDESSCRLSISDHSLLDQVLATAGQTLDTEAAKLGARNPKDWKSKILQKVVSFLRNSPAETFMDRFVSHYAHPSLQYRPSSNYATYQRGV
;
A
#
# COMPACT_ATOMS: atom_id res chain seq x y z
N MET A 1 49.25 -5.49 -7.46
CA MET A 1 48.65 -5.62 -6.12
C MET A 1 48.41 -4.29 -5.40
N LYS A 2 49.31 -3.30 -5.46
CA LYS A 2 49.12 -1.98 -4.82
C LYS A 2 47.95 -1.15 -5.39
N MET A 3 47.67 -1.23 -6.69
CA MET A 3 46.55 -0.49 -7.33
C MET A 3 45.14 -0.98 -6.90
N LEU A 4 44.99 -2.26 -6.53
CA LEU A 4 43.69 -2.82 -6.13
C LEU A 4 43.24 -2.34 -4.74
N VAL A 5 44.20 -1.94 -3.89
CA VAL A 5 43.96 -1.46 -2.52
C VAL A 5 43.46 -0.01 -2.49
N PHE A 6 43.84 0.81 -3.48
CA PHE A 6 43.39 2.20 -3.58
C PHE A 6 42.06 2.37 -4.32
N LEU A 7 41.65 1.38 -5.12
CA LEU A 7 40.37 1.39 -5.83
C LEU A 7 39.15 1.63 -4.91
N PRO A 8 38.98 0.92 -3.76
CA PRO A 8 37.84 1.19 -2.87
C PRO A 8 37.89 2.59 -2.25
N LEU A 9 39.09 3.12 -1.97
CA LEU A 9 39.25 4.46 -1.43
C LEU A 9 38.85 5.54 -2.45
N ILE A 10 39.31 5.39 -3.70
CA ILE A 10 38.96 6.30 -4.80
C ILE A 10 37.45 6.28 -5.07
N VAL A 11 36.84 5.08 -5.10
CA VAL A 11 35.39 4.93 -5.26
C VAL A 11 34.63 5.59 -4.12
N SER A 12 35.09 5.43 -2.87
CA SER A 12 34.47 6.07 -1.70
C SER A 12 34.54 7.60 -1.77
N VAL A 13 35.72 8.16 -2.07
CA VAL A 13 35.91 9.61 -2.21
C VAL A 13 35.05 10.18 -3.34
N ALA A 14 35.02 9.51 -4.49
CA ALA A 14 34.18 9.91 -5.62
C ALA A 14 32.68 9.86 -5.28
N ALA A 15 32.23 8.82 -4.57
CA ALA A 15 30.84 8.68 -4.12
C ALA A 15 30.45 9.78 -3.12
N ILE A 16 31.32 10.09 -2.15
CA ILE A 16 31.11 11.18 -1.18
C ILE A 16 31.07 12.53 -1.90
N GLY A 17 32.02 12.79 -2.81
CA GLY A 17 32.05 14.01 -3.61
C GLY A 17 30.79 14.19 -4.45
N SER A 18 30.32 13.12 -5.11
CA SER A 18 29.06 13.13 -5.86
C SER A 18 27.85 13.39 -4.96
N LEU A 19 27.80 12.80 -3.77
CA LEU A 19 26.71 13.00 -2.80
C LEU A 19 26.68 14.45 -2.31
N LEU A 20 27.84 15.03 -1.98
CA LEU A 20 27.98 16.42 -1.56
C LEU A 20 27.58 17.38 -2.68
N CYS A 21 28.00 17.12 -3.92
CA CYS A 21 27.60 17.92 -5.08
C CYS A 21 26.07 17.88 -5.27
N SER A 22 25.47 16.69 -5.22
CA SER A 22 24.01 16.52 -5.28
C SER A 22 23.27 17.26 -4.16
N LEU A 23 23.81 17.23 -2.94
CA LEU A 23 23.28 17.97 -1.80
C LEU A 23 23.33 19.48 -2.05
N MET A 24 24.46 20.01 -2.53
CA MET A 24 24.61 21.42 -2.84
C MET A 24 23.64 21.86 -3.95
N ILE A 25 23.46 21.04 -4.98
CA ILE A 25 22.47 21.29 -6.03
C ILE A 25 21.05 21.33 -5.43
N ALA A 26 20.67 20.33 -4.63
CA ALA A 26 19.34 20.28 -4.01
C ALA A 26 19.07 21.44 -3.03
N ALA A 27 20.10 21.88 -2.30
CA ALA A 27 19.98 22.91 -1.26
C ALA A 27 20.04 24.34 -1.81
N PHE A 28 20.86 24.61 -2.82
CA PHE A 28 21.15 25.99 -3.28
C PHE A 28 20.67 26.28 -4.69
N LEU A 29 20.58 25.28 -5.57
CA LEU A 29 20.26 25.49 -6.97
C LEU A 29 18.80 25.13 -7.27
N ARG A 30 18.17 25.93 -8.13
CA ARG A 30 16.91 25.58 -8.81
C ARG A 30 15.72 25.22 -7.91
N ARG A 31 15.62 25.74 -6.67
CA ARG A 31 14.49 25.49 -5.73
C ARG A 31 13.15 26.13 -6.12
N ARG A 32 12.92 26.37 -7.42
CA ARG A 32 11.62 26.80 -7.94
C ARG A 32 10.70 25.59 -8.05
N LEU A 33 9.42 25.81 -7.80
CA LEU A 33 8.40 24.81 -8.10
C LEU A 33 8.26 24.69 -9.63
N ILE A 34 8.27 23.46 -10.11
CA ILE A 34 8.09 23.11 -11.52
C ILE A 34 6.86 22.18 -11.57
N SER A 35 5.86 22.57 -12.36
CA SER A 35 4.67 21.76 -12.60
C SER A 35 4.98 20.71 -13.66
N LEU A 36 4.51 19.49 -13.44
CA LEU A 36 4.62 18.40 -14.40
C LEU A 36 3.37 18.21 -15.26
N ASN A 37 2.27 18.93 -14.97
CA ASN A 37 1.04 18.87 -15.74
C ASN A 37 0.45 20.28 -15.93
N SER A 38 0.08 20.62 -17.17
CA SER A 38 -0.51 21.92 -17.53
C SER A 38 -1.96 22.07 -17.03
N ASP A 39 -2.69 20.96 -16.92
CA ASP A 39 -4.11 20.93 -16.54
C ASP A 39 -4.31 20.86 -15.02
N ILE A 40 -3.35 21.38 -14.27
CA ILE A 40 -3.34 21.32 -12.80
C ILE A 40 -4.39 22.27 -12.21
N LYS A 41 -5.11 21.75 -11.20
CA LYS A 41 -5.90 22.53 -10.27
C LYS A 41 -5.05 23.68 -9.69
N ARG A 42 -5.55 24.91 -9.77
CA ARG A 42 -4.76 26.09 -9.35
C ARG A 42 -4.84 26.39 -7.86
N ASP A 43 -5.82 25.83 -7.16
CA ASP A 43 -6.09 26.07 -5.73
C ASP A 43 -5.82 24.84 -4.87
N PHE A 44 -4.98 25.01 -3.85
CA PHE A 44 -4.57 23.96 -2.91
C PHE A 44 -4.73 24.41 -1.45
N ILE A 45 -4.90 23.43 -0.56
CA ILE A 45 -4.87 23.64 0.89
C ILE A 45 -3.49 23.28 1.44
N GLY A 46 -2.90 24.20 2.20
CA GLY A 46 -1.52 24.08 2.66
C GLY A 46 -0.49 24.17 1.52
N LYS A 47 0.78 24.25 1.89
CA LYS A 47 1.92 24.23 0.96
C LYS A 47 2.85 23.07 1.31
N PRO A 48 3.74 22.64 0.40
CA PRO A 48 4.73 21.62 0.74
C PRO A 48 5.58 22.06 1.94
N LEU A 49 5.75 21.20 2.94
CA LEU A 49 6.48 21.50 4.17
C LEU A 49 7.30 20.30 4.65
N LEU A 50 8.50 20.55 5.17
CA LEU A 50 9.38 19.54 5.75
C LEU A 50 9.29 19.57 7.28
N PHE A 51 8.92 18.45 7.89
CA PHE A 51 8.66 18.34 9.32
C PHE A 51 9.71 17.48 10.01
N PRO A 52 10.61 18.07 10.81
CA PRO A 52 11.37 17.32 11.80
C PRO A 52 10.40 16.81 12.87
N ALA A 53 10.38 15.51 13.13
CA ALA A 53 9.40 14.92 14.02
C ALA A 53 9.99 13.91 15.00
N ARG A 54 9.18 13.57 16.01
CA ARG A 54 9.45 12.50 16.95
C ARG A 54 8.22 11.63 17.03
N LEU A 55 8.46 10.32 16.97
CA LEU A 55 7.44 9.31 17.20
C LEU A 55 7.76 8.60 18.51
N THR A 56 6.82 8.66 19.43
CA THR A 56 6.90 8.02 20.75
C THR A 56 5.88 6.92 20.84
N HIS A 57 6.28 5.72 21.24
CA HIS A 57 5.40 4.60 21.50
C HIS A 57 5.44 4.24 22.98
N THR A 58 4.29 4.15 23.61
CA THR A 58 4.16 3.82 25.03
C THR A 58 3.05 2.80 25.23
N ARG A 59 3.40 1.60 25.71
CA ARG A 59 2.43 0.62 26.22
C ARG A 59 2.18 0.91 27.69
N ARG A 60 0.92 1.13 28.04
CA ARG A 60 0.46 1.46 29.40
C ARG A 60 -0.20 0.27 30.09
N PHE A 61 -0.78 -0.64 29.32
CA PHE A 61 -1.49 -1.81 29.85
C PHE A 61 -1.19 -3.09 29.03
N PRO A 62 -1.18 -4.29 29.64
CA PRO A 62 -1.16 -4.52 31.09
C PRO A 62 0.13 -4.00 31.75
N GLU A 63 0.09 -3.77 33.06
CA GLU A 63 1.22 -3.17 33.80
C GLU A 63 2.51 -3.97 33.67
N THR A 64 2.38 -5.30 33.64
CA THR A 64 3.48 -6.27 33.47
C THR A 64 4.18 -6.18 32.10
N GLU A 65 3.58 -5.50 31.12
CA GLU A 65 4.07 -5.40 29.74
C GLU A 65 4.37 -3.94 29.33
N ARG A 66 4.54 -3.03 30.29
CA ARG A 66 4.82 -1.62 30.01
C ARG A 66 6.16 -1.41 29.34
N TYR A 67 6.17 -0.57 28.30
CA TYR A 67 7.38 -0.07 27.69
C TYR A 67 7.16 1.33 27.12
N ASN A 68 8.24 2.08 26.98
CA ASN A 68 8.26 3.35 26.28
C ASN A 68 9.53 3.45 25.46
N TYR A 69 9.41 3.84 24.20
CA TYR A 69 10.54 4.25 23.38
C TYR A 69 10.13 5.35 22.43
N TRP A 70 11.11 6.14 22.01
CA TRP A 70 10.92 7.17 21.00
C TRP A 70 12.07 7.12 20.02
N TYR A 71 11.82 7.66 18.84
CA TYR A 71 12.85 7.88 17.83
C TYR A 71 12.52 9.10 17.00
N ASP A 72 13.58 9.73 16.50
CA ASP A 72 13.46 10.82 15.55
C ASP A 72 12.85 10.31 14.25
N TYR A 73 12.00 11.14 13.65
CA TYR A 73 11.23 10.85 12.46
C TYR A 73 11.26 12.06 11.52
N PHE A 74 11.10 11.82 10.23
CA PHE A 74 11.07 12.88 9.24
C PHE A 74 9.84 12.68 8.34
N LEU A 75 9.04 13.73 8.23
CA LEU A 75 7.81 13.74 7.45
C LEU A 75 7.82 14.90 6.47
N ILE A 76 7.14 14.72 5.34
CA ILE A 76 6.82 15.77 4.40
C ILE A 76 5.31 15.88 4.34
N GLY A 77 4.81 17.11 4.44
CA GLY A 77 3.43 17.46 4.12
C GLY A 77 3.34 17.97 2.70
N ILE A 78 2.35 17.50 1.93
CA ILE A 78 2.07 17.96 0.57
C ILE A 78 0.56 18.11 0.33
N PRO A 79 0.13 19.13 -0.44
CA PRO A 79 -1.23 19.15 -0.95
C PRO A 79 -1.43 18.03 -1.98
N VAL A 80 -2.55 17.31 -1.87
CA VAL A 80 -2.94 16.27 -2.83
C VAL A 80 -3.47 16.94 -4.11
N GLY A 81 -3.14 16.38 -5.28
CA GLY A 81 -3.41 16.96 -6.60
C GLY A 81 -2.27 17.82 -7.16
N LEU A 82 -1.32 18.25 -6.31
CA LEU A 82 -0.11 18.94 -6.76
C LEU A 82 0.85 17.92 -7.39
N ARG A 83 1.09 18.02 -8.70
CA ARG A 83 2.08 17.19 -9.42
C ARG A 83 3.23 18.05 -9.90
N GLY A 84 4.40 17.83 -9.32
CA GLY A 84 5.52 18.74 -9.55
C GLY A 84 6.80 18.36 -8.83
N ARG A 85 7.79 19.24 -8.94
CA ARG A 85 9.03 19.15 -8.16
C ARG A 85 9.50 20.50 -7.68
N VAL A 86 10.12 20.53 -6.51
CA VAL A 86 10.86 21.69 -5.99
C VAL A 86 12.33 21.48 -6.31
N GLY A 87 12.76 22.01 -7.46
CA GLY A 87 14.10 21.80 -7.98
C GLY A 87 14.54 20.32 -8.00
N ASN A 88 15.68 20.05 -7.37
CA ASN A 88 16.20 18.71 -7.11
C ASN A 88 16.00 18.27 -5.65
N LEU A 89 15.22 19.01 -4.85
CA LEU A 89 15.00 18.73 -3.45
C LEU A 89 13.86 17.74 -3.24
N LEU A 90 12.69 18.02 -3.80
CA LEU A 90 11.46 17.28 -3.52
C LEU A 90 10.68 17.01 -4.82
N SER A 91 10.36 15.75 -5.08
CA SER A 91 9.43 15.33 -6.15
C SER A 91 8.09 14.93 -5.53
N ILE A 92 6.99 15.43 -6.10
CA ILE A 92 5.62 15.32 -5.58
C ILE A 92 4.73 14.69 -6.65
N ASP A 93 4.17 13.51 -6.35
CA ASP A 93 3.25 12.78 -7.22
C ASP A 93 3.77 12.63 -8.65
N ASN A 94 5.06 12.26 -8.77
CA ASN A 94 5.72 11.97 -10.03
C ASN A 94 6.00 10.48 -10.15
N LEU A 95 5.90 9.95 -11.38
CA LEU A 95 6.23 8.58 -11.71
C LEU A 95 7.75 8.46 -11.93
N PRO A 96 8.50 7.77 -11.04
CA PRO A 96 9.96 7.77 -11.08
C PRO A 96 10.54 7.21 -12.39
N GLN A 97 9.80 6.30 -13.06
CA GLN A 97 10.21 5.69 -14.32
C GLN A 97 10.36 6.70 -15.48
N ARG A 98 9.77 7.90 -15.35
CA ARG A 98 9.84 8.96 -16.36
C ARG A 98 10.92 10.03 -16.08
N GLU A 99 11.65 9.92 -14.96
CA GLU A 99 12.66 10.90 -14.56
C GLU A 99 14.04 10.56 -15.13
N ARG A 100 14.72 11.53 -15.76
CA ARG A 100 16.14 11.41 -16.12
C ARG A 100 17.02 11.45 -14.86
N LEU A 101 18.25 10.93 -14.94
CA LEU A 101 19.12 10.79 -13.75
C LEU A 101 19.39 12.13 -13.02
N TRP A 102 19.52 13.23 -13.78
CA TRP A 102 19.71 14.59 -13.24
C TRP A 102 18.42 15.28 -12.78
N GLU A 103 17.26 14.68 -13.04
CA GLU A 103 15.96 15.16 -12.56
C GLU A 103 15.54 14.53 -11.23
N LYS A 104 16.28 13.50 -10.80
CA LYS A 104 16.04 12.82 -9.52
C LYS A 104 16.14 13.83 -8.38
N CYS A 105 15.12 13.81 -7.54
CA CYS A 105 15.07 14.64 -6.34
C CYS A 105 15.63 13.89 -5.14
N TRP A 106 16.13 14.65 -4.16
CA TRP A 106 16.65 14.11 -2.91
C TRP A 106 15.56 13.35 -2.13
N PHE A 107 14.37 13.94 -2.05
CA PHE A 107 13.17 13.35 -1.48
C PHE A 107 12.11 13.12 -2.56
N THR A 108 11.36 12.03 -2.44
CA THR A 108 10.25 11.73 -3.37
C THR A 108 9.03 11.26 -2.60
N ILE A 109 7.87 11.84 -2.90
CA ILE A 109 6.57 11.27 -2.58
C ILE A 109 6.08 10.54 -3.83
N ASP A 110 6.34 9.23 -3.86
CA ASP A 110 6.06 8.36 -5.01
C ASP A 110 4.65 7.78 -4.88
N PRO A 111 3.72 8.06 -5.84
CA PRO A 111 2.34 7.64 -5.75
C PRO A 111 2.17 6.12 -5.72
N THR A 112 3.16 5.33 -6.16
CA THR A 112 3.10 3.86 -6.17
C THR A 112 3.02 3.22 -4.78
N TYR A 113 3.36 3.95 -3.71
CA TYR A 113 3.34 3.44 -2.34
C TYR A 113 2.04 3.71 -1.57
N TYR A 114 1.23 4.64 -2.06
CA TYR A 114 0.08 5.24 -1.36
C TYR A 114 -1.25 4.63 -1.80
N LEU A 115 -2.23 4.63 -0.89
CA LEU A 115 -3.59 4.05 -1.00
C LEU A 115 -3.60 2.67 -1.66
N ASP A 116 -3.82 2.59 -2.97
CA ASP A 116 -3.69 1.36 -3.73
C ASP A 116 -2.30 1.26 -4.40
N ARG A 117 -1.54 0.22 -4.04
CA ARG A 117 -0.21 -0.04 -4.61
C ARG A 117 -0.30 -0.65 -6.02
N GLY A 118 -1.43 -1.27 -6.35
CA GLY A 118 -1.73 -1.90 -7.64
C GLY A 118 -2.14 -0.91 -8.74
N SER A 119 -2.08 0.39 -8.52
CA SER A 119 -2.41 1.41 -9.53
C SER A 119 -1.27 2.41 -9.70
N GLY A 120 -0.07 1.91 -10.03
CA GLY A 120 1.15 2.73 -10.12
C GLY A 120 1.10 3.84 -11.17
N ASP A 121 0.16 3.79 -12.10
CA ASP A 121 -0.11 4.75 -13.17
C ASP A 121 -0.95 5.96 -12.72
N ARG A 122 -1.71 5.82 -11.63
CA ARG A 122 -2.61 6.86 -11.11
C ARG A 122 -1.91 7.86 -10.19
N SER A 123 -2.38 9.10 -10.23
CA SER A 123 -2.05 10.18 -9.29
C SER A 123 -2.54 9.89 -7.87
N LEU A 124 -2.01 10.64 -6.90
CA LEU A 124 -2.51 10.59 -5.52
C LEU A 124 -3.98 10.99 -5.43
N GLU A 125 -4.41 11.98 -6.22
CA GLU A 125 -5.80 12.46 -6.26
C GLU A 125 -6.75 11.42 -6.85
N GLU A 126 -6.41 10.82 -7.99
CA GLU A 126 -7.21 9.76 -8.60
C GLU A 126 -7.34 8.55 -7.68
N LYS A 127 -6.24 8.17 -7.00
CA LYS A 127 -6.26 7.10 -6.00
C LYS A 127 -7.15 7.44 -4.81
N LEU A 128 -7.11 8.67 -4.34
CA LEU A 128 -7.97 9.15 -3.27
C LEU A 128 -9.44 9.02 -3.67
N HIS A 129 -9.82 9.47 -4.87
CA HIS A 129 -11.19 9.37 -5.35
C HIS A 129 -11.68 7.93 -5.47
N VAL A 130 -10.83 7.04 -6.00
CA VAL A 130 -11.15 5.61 -6.11
C VAL A 130 -11.32 4.99 -4.73
N PHE A 131 -10.44 5.31 -3.78
CA PHE A 131 -10.52 4.81 -2.42
C PHE A 131 -11.79 5.30 -1.70
N LEU A 132 -12.12 6.60 -1.79
CA LEU A 132 -13.33 7.16 -1.17
C LEU A 132 -14.59 6.48 -1.71
N LYS A 133 -14.71 6.33 -3.04
CA LYS A 133 -15.82 5.58 -3.64
C LYS A 133 -15.89 4.13 -3.14
N SER A 134 -14.74 3.48 -2.96
CA SER A 134 -14.69 2.10 -2.47
C SER A 134 -15.16 1.92 -1.02
N VAL A 135 -15.15 3.00 -0.22
CA VAL A 135 -15.69 3.02 1.15
C VAL A 135 -17.07 3.67 1.24
N GLY A 136 -17.72 3.95 0.10
CA GLY A 136 -19.08 4.52 0.04
C GLY A 136 -19.15 6.03 0.22
N GLU A 137 -18.03 6.75 0.13
CA GLU A 137 -17.96 8.20 0.31
C GLU A 137 -17.92 8.92 -1.05
N ASP A 138 -18.55 10.10 -1.15
CA ASP A 138 -18.48 10.94 -2.35
C ASP A 138 -17.19 11.78 -2.34
N PRO A 139 -16.28 11.61 -3.31
CA PRO A 139 -15.08 12.45 -3.41
C PRO A 139 -15.36 13.94 -3.48
N LYS A 140 -16.52 14.36 -3.99
CA LYS A 140 -16.89 15.79 -4.09
C LYS A 140 -17.05 16.47 -2.73
N GLU A 141 -17.30 15.71 -1.66
CA GLU A 141 -17.33 16.25 -0.29
C GLU A 141 -15.95 16.70 0.19
N PHE A 142 -14.88 16.17 -0.41
CA PHE A 142 -13.50 16.41 -0.01
C PHE A 142 -12.69 17.05 -1.14
N PRO A 143 -13.06 18.26 -1.59
CA PRO A 143 -12.38 18.91 -2.72
C PRO A 143 -10.91 19.23 -2.42
N TYR A 144 -10.48 19.24 -1.15
CA TYR A 144 -9.08 19.44 -0.78
C TYR A 144 -8.60 18.32 0.13
N ALA A 145 -7.34 17.92 -0.05
CA ALA A 145 -6.68 16.96 0.82
C ALA A 145 -5.21 17.32 1.02
N TYR A 146 -4.67 16.95 2.19
CA TYR A 146 -3.28 17.16 2.56
C TYR A 146 -2.68 15.85 3.08
N LEU A 147 -1.56 15.42 2.50
CA LEU A 147 -0.88 14.17 2.83
C LEU A 147 0.37 14.47 3.65
N ILE A 148 0.50 13.82 4.81
CA ILE A 148 1.73 13.80 5.62
C ILE A 148 2.28 12.39 5.65
N SER A 149 3.51 12.22 5.14
CA SER A 149 4.15 10.91 5.07
C SER A 149 5.67 10.99 5.07
N VAL A 150 6.31 9.83 5.28
CA VAL A 150 7.76 9.69 5.13
C VAL A 150 8.10 9.65 3.64
N PRO A 151 9.01 10.51 3.18
CA PRO A 151 9.45 10.48 1.79
C PRO A 151 10.36 9.29 1.53
N ARG A 152 10.43 8.90 0.26
CA ARG A 152 11.48 8.04 -0.24
C ARG A 152 12.80 8.79 -0.28
N PHE A 153 13.87 8.14 0.16
CA PHE A 153 15.24 8.63 0.11
C PHE A 153 16.19 7.52 -0.33
N LEU A 154 17.07 7.80 -1.31
CA LEU A 154 17.98 6.80 -1.92
C LEU A 154 17.30 5.44 -2.20
N TRP A 155 16.12 5.46 -2.82
CA TRP A 155 15.33 4.25 -3.17
C TRP A 155 14.70 3.51 -1.97
N PHE A 156 14.99 3.93 -0.74
CA PHE A 156 14.37 3.37 0.47
C PHE A 156 13.18 4.20 0.89
N GLN A 157 12.04 3.53 1.07
CA GLN A 157 10.85 4.09 1.72
C GLN A 157 10.25 3.03 2.64
N LYS A 158 10.17 3.35 3.93
CA LYS A 158 9.48 2.53 4.93
C LYS A 158 8.67 3.44 5.85
N SER A 159 7.50 3.84 5.38
CA SER A 159 6.52 4.56 6.18
C SER A 159 5.72 3.55 7.00
N ALA A 160 5.71 3.68 8.32
CA ALA A 160 4.83 2.87 9.17
C ALA A 160 3.39 3.40 9.15
N ILE A 161 3.25 4.73 9.04
CA ILE A 161 1.96 5.41 8.99
C ILE A 161 2.01 6.63 8.07
N SER A 162 0.99 6.78 7.23
CA SER A 162 0.73 8.00 6.45
C SER A 162 -0.62 8.58 6.86
N TYR A 163 -0.73 9.90 6.88
CA TYR A 163 -1.93 10.63 7.28
C TYR A 163 -2.47 11.43 6.11
N TRP A 164 -3.72 11.18 5.74
CA TRP A 164 -4.47 12.00 4.81
C TRP A 164 -5.48 12.81 5.60
N TYR A 165 -5.42 14.13 5.44
CA TYR A 165 -6.36 15.08 6.02
C TYR A 165 -7.29 15.52 4.90
N LEU A 166 -8.59 15.31 5.07
CA LEU A 166 -9.61 15.57 4.05
C LEU A 166 -10.46 16.75 4.48
N TYR A 167 -10.57 17.73 3.60
CA TYR A 167 -11.19 19.00 3.89
C TYR A 167 -12.39 19.25 3.00
N SER A 168 -13.45 19.79 3.59
CA SER A 168 -14.64 20.24 2.88
C SER A 168 -14.37 21.42 1.94
N SER A 169 -15.37 21.80 1.14
CA SER A 169 -15.34 23.04 0.34
C SER A 169 -15.07 24.30 1.18
N ASN A 170 -15.49 24.28 2.44
CA ASN A 170 -15.26 25.35 3.41
C ASN A 170 -13.85 25.31 4.02
N ARG A 171 -12.97 24.39 3.55
CA ARG A 171 -11.59 24.18 4.05
C ARG A 171 -11.52 23.73 5.51
N GLU A 172 -12.61 23.17 6.03
CA GLU A 172 -12.67 22.56 7.36
C GLU A 172 -12.26 21.08 7.27
N LEU A 173 -11.44 20.62 8.21
CA LEU A 173 -11.05 19.21 8.33
C LEU A 173 -12.25 18.37 8.79
N THR A 174 -12.75 17.48 7.94
CA THR A 174 -13.98 16.71 8.19
C THR A 174 -13.75 15.20 8.23
N ALA A 175 -12.69 14.70 7.60
CA ALA A 175 -12.33 13.29 7.64
C ALA A 175 -10.82 13.08 7.55
N MET A 176 -10.39 11.87 7.89
CA MET A 176 -9.01 11.44 7.74
C MET A 176 -8.93 10.03 7.16
N ILE A 177 -7.83 9.75 6.47
CA ILE A 177 -7.42 8.39 6.14
C ILE A 177 -6.09 8.12 6.81
N MET A 178 -6.01 7.01 7.55
CA MET A 178 -4.73 6.52 8.06
C MET A 178 -4.30 5.27 7.33
N GLU A 179 -3.14 5.34 6.70
CA GLU A 179 -2.49 4.20 6.08
C GLU A 179 -1.53 3.58 7.08
N ILE A 180 -1.79 2.35 7.51
CA ILE A 180 -0.92 1.62 8.42
C ILE A 180 -0.21 0.54 7.63
N ASN A 181 1.13 0.58 7.64
CA ASN A 181 1.98 -0.45 7.06
C ASN A 181 2.63 -1.26 8.17
N ASN A 182 2.62 -2.58 8.06
CA ASN A 182 3.30 -3.43 9.02
C ASN A 182 4.72 -3.80 8.56
N SER A 183 5.45 -4.48 9.45
CA SER A 183 6.83 -4.94 9.18
C SER A 183 6.92 -6.01 8.08
N PHE A 184 5.80 -6.59 7.65
CA PHE A 184 5.72 -7.60 6.59
C PHE A 184 5.35 -7.01 5.23
N PHE A 185 5.36 -5.67 5.11
CA PHE A 185 4.97 -4.94 3.91
C PHE A 185 3.49 -5.08 3.53
N GLU A 186 2.63 -5.52 4.45
CA GLU A 186 1.19 -5.46 4.28
C GLU A 186 0.69 -4.07 4.71
N LYS A 187 -0.44 -3.63 4.15
CA LYS A 187 -1.01 -2.30 4.38
C LYS A 187 -2.51 -2.36 4.58
N ARG A 188 -3.04 -1.49 5.44
CA ARG A 188 -4.48 -1.23 5.56
C ARG A 188 -4.72 0.26 5.62
N ASN A 189 -5.73 0.72 4.90
CA ASN A 189 -6.17 2.11 4.91
C ASN A 189 -7.46 2.17 5.72
N PHE A 190 -7.53 3.11 6.66
CA PHE A 190 -8.69 3.32 7.53
C PHE A 190 -9.23 4.72 7.28
N PHE A 191 -10.44 4.79 6.71
CA PHE A 191 -11.20 6.03 6.62
C PHE A 191 -12.02 6.21 7.90
N PHE A 192 -12.08 7.44 8.41
CA PHE A 192 -13.01 7.81 9.47
C PHE A 192 -13.30 9.32 9.38
N ARG A 193 -14.56 9.68 9.62
CA ARG A 193 -14.94 11.07 9.84
C ARG A 193 -14.41 11.54 11.19
N VAL A 194 -14.08 12.83 11.28
CA VAL A 194 -13.57 13.42 12.51
C VAL A 194 -14.59 14.35 13.14
N THR A 195 -14.56 14.42 14.47
CA THR A 195 -15.37 15.36 15.26
C THR A 195 -14.44 16.31 15.97
N GLY A 196 -14.71 17.61 15.86
CA GLY A 196 -13.99 18.65 16.59
C GLY A 196 -14.28 18.60 18.10
N ASP A 197 -13.36 19.13 18.90
CA ASP A 197 -13.54 19.32 20.35
C ASP A 197 -14.46 20.50 20.72
N GLY A 198 -14.96 21.24 19.74
CA GLY A 198 -15.84 22.41 19.93
C GLY A 198 -15.11 23.64 20.45
N MET A 199 -13.80 23.55 20.70
CA MET A 199 -12.99 24.66 21.18
C MET A 199 -12.59 25.52 19.98
N ALA A 200 -13.15 26.73 19.91
CA ALA A 200 -12.84 27.68 18.84
C ALA A 200 -11.33 27.96 18.78
N VAL A 201 -10.83 28.17 17.55
CA VAL A 201 -9.44 28.55 17.29
C VAL A 201 -9.35 30.07 17.34
N ASP A 202 -8.54 30.60 18.26
CA ASP A 202 -8.53 32.03 18.62
C ASP A 202 -7.93 32.97 17.55
N SER A 203 -7.57 32.48 16.37
CA SER A 203 -7.19 33.29 15.20
C SER A 203 -6.97 32.37 14.01
N ALA A 204 -7.84 32.46 12.99
CA ALA A 204 -7.56 31.84 11.70
C ALA A 204 -6.35 32.56 11.08
N ASN A 205 -5.27 31.83 10.82
CA ASN A 205 -4.09 32.40 10.18
C ASN A 205 -4.43 32.66 8.70
N ASN A 206 -4.73 33.91 8.34
CA ASN A 206 -5.20 34.31 6.99
C ASN A 206 -4.08 34.38 5.94
N TRP A 207 -3.09 33.49 6.04
CA TRP A 207 -2.01 33.41 5.06
C TRP A 207 -2.53 32.80 3.77
N SER A 208 -2.32 33.48 2.65
CA SER A 208 -2.41 32.89 1.32
C SER A 208 -1.15 33.17 0.50
N THR A 209 -0.63 32.17 -0.19
CA THR A 209 0.51 32.30 -1.11
C THR A 209 0.06 32.13 -2.53
N THR A 210 0.53 33.00 -3.42
CA THR A 210 0.56 32.69 -4.84
C THR A 210 2.00 32.42 -5.26
N THR A 211 2.27 31.23 -5.80
CA THR A 211 3.58 30.87 -6.33
C THR A 211 3.50 30.74 -7.84
N THR A 212 4.37 31.44 -8.56
CA THR A 212 4.51 31.28 -10.00
C THR A 212 5.38 30.06 -10.31
N VAL A 213 4.87 29.19 -11.18
CA VAL A 213 5.40 27.88 -11.51
C VAL A 213 5.67 27.81 -13.01
N SER A 214 6.78 27.19 -13.38
CA SER A 214 7.06 26.85 -14.79
C SER A 214 6.48 25.48 -15.09
N ALA A 215 5.68 25.36 -16.14
CA ALA A 215 5.20 24.07 -16.63
C ALA A 215 6.30 23.38 -17.45
N LYS A 216 6.57 22.09 -17.19
CA LYS A 216 7.53 21.32 -17.98
C LYS A 216 7.01 21.19 -19.42
N GLY A 217 7.76 21.71 -20.39
CA GLY A 217 7.45 21.61 -21.82
C GLY A 217 6.64 22.78 -22.41
N TYR A 218 6.23 23.77 -21.60
CA TYR A 218 5.56 24.97 -22.06
C TYR A 218 6.28 26.22 -21.54
N HIS A 219 6.31 27.29 -22.34
CA HIS A 219 6.88 28.58 -21.92
C HIS A 219 5.95 29.37 -20.98
N ASP A 220 4.74 28.88 -20.75
CA ASP A 220 3.76 29.55 -19.91
C ASP A 220 4.05 29.38 -18.42
N LYS A 221 3.91 30.49 -17.71
CA LYS A 221 3.98 30.56 -16.25
C LYS A 221 2.57 30.37 -15.69
N LEU A 222 2.42 29.40 -14.80
CA LEU A 222 1.16 29.14 -14.09
C LEU A 222 1.26 29.71 -12.67
N SER A 223 0.19 30.33 -12.18
CA SER A 223 0.10 30.75 -10.78
C SER A 223 -0.67 29.70 -9.99
N LEU A 224 -0.02 29.13 -8.96
CA LEU A 224 -0.65 28.23 -8.00
C LEU A 224 -0.94 28.99 -6.71
N HIS A 225 -2.13 28.79 -6.16
CA HIS A 225 -2.61 29.43 -4.95
C HIS A 225 -2.70 28.41 -3.81
N PHE A 226 -2.02 28.72 -2.72
CA PHE A 226 -1.97 27.91 -1.50
C PHE A 226 -2.70 28.64 -0.39
N SER A 227 -3.79 28.04 0.06
CA SER A 227 -4.69 28.60 1.06
C SER A 227 -4.55 27.89 2.41
N PRO A 228 -4.91 28.55 3.53
CA PRO A 228 -4.95 27.91 4.82
C PRO A 228 -6.22 27.06 4.94
N SER A 229 -6.26 26.21 5.96
CA SER A 229 -7.49 25.58 6.41
C SER A 229 -8.30 26.53 7.29
N MET A 230 -9.60 26.25 7.42
CA MET A 230 -10.55 27.00 8.25
C MET A 230 -11.12 26.09 9.35
N PRO A 231 -10.33 25.78 10.39
CA PRO A 231 -10.74 24.87 11.44
C PRO A 231 -11.77 25.51 12.37
N LYS A 232 -12.82 24.76 12.74
CA LYS A 232 -13.78 25.15 13.78
C LYS A 232 -13.40 24.64 15.17
N SER A 233 -12.38 23.80 15.26
CA SER A 233 -11.97 23.15 16.50
C SER A 233 -10.45 23.07 16.60
N LYS A 234 -9.93 23.17 17.82
CA LYS A 234 -8.49 23.07 18.12
C LYS A 234 -7.98 21.64 17.93
N GLN A 235 -8.81 20.64 18.23
CA GLN A 235 -8.48 19.23 18.05
C GLN A 235 -9.61 18.47 17.37
N TYR A 236 -9.22 17.45 16.62
CA TYR A 236 -10.11 16.56 15.90
C TYR A 236 -9.90 15.13 16.40
N LYS A 237 -11.01 14.43 16.66
CA LYS A 237 -11.02 13.04 17.13
C LYS A 237 -11.73 12.15 16.13
N GLY A 238 -11.20 10.94 15.93
CA GLY A 238 -11.88 9.88 15.18
C GLY A 238 -11.53 8.51 15.75
N SER A 239 -12.30 7.48 15.36
CA SER A 239 -12.07 6.11 15.81
C SER A 239 -12.44 5.09 14.74
N TRP A 240 -11.77 3.93 14.77
CA TRP A 240 -12.01 2.81 13.86
C TRP A 240 -11.57 1.50 14.52
N GLU A 241 -12.04 0.38 13.97
CA GLU A 241 -11.66 -0.96 14.42
C GLU A 241 -10.30 -1.38 13.84
N LYS A 242 -9.46 -1.98 14.70
CA LYS A 242 -8.12 -2.39 14.31
C LYS A 242 -8.12 -3.72 13.56
N ASP A 243 -8.21 -3.66 12.24
CA ASP A 243 -8.19 -4.86 11.36
C ASP A 243 -6.84 -5.16 10.70
N ILE A 244 -5.73 -4.70 11.29
CA ILE A 244 -4.39 -5.00 10.79
C ILE A 244 -3.45 -5.46 11.89
N PHE A 245 -2.66 -6.48 11.56
CA PHE A 245 -1.52 -6.91 12.36
C PHE A 245 -0.35 -5.94 12.19
N GLY A 246 -0.40 -4.82 12.92
CA GLY A 246 0.58 -3.74 12.80
C GLY A 246 1.92 -4.02 13.52
N SER A 247 1.93 -4.89 14.53
CA SER A 247 3.12 -5.15 15.36
C SER A 247 3.13 -6.59 15.89
N PRO A 248 4.30 -7.27 15.95
CA PRO A 248 4.44 -8.58 16.57
C PRO A 248 4.08 -8.65 18.06
N PHE A 249 3.85 -7.51 18.71
CA PHE A 249 3.51 -7.44 20.14
C PHE A 249 2.04 -7.08 20.40
N GLU A 250 1.24 -6.96 19.33
CA GLU A 250 -0.15 -6.54 19.42
C GLU A 250 -1.05 -7.44 18.58
N LYS A 251 -2.11 -7.98 19.18
CA LYS A 251 -3.14 -8.72 18.47
C LYS A 251 -3.94 -7.82 17.53
N VAL A 252 -4.57 -8.41 16.54
CA VAL A 252 -5.62 -7.77 15.74
C VAL A 252 -6.88 -7.61 16.60
N GLY A 253 -7.67 -6.59 16.31
CA GLY A 253 -8.86 -6.23 17.09
C GLY A 253 -8.63 -5.13 18.12
N GLY A 254 -9.74 -4.64 18.66
CA GLY A 254 -9.80 -3.49 19.56
C GLY A 254 -10.08 -2.18 18.82
N LEU A 255 -10.45 -1.16 19.59
CA LEU A 255 -10.77 0.17 19.08
C LEU A 255 -9.50 1.03 19.00
N MET A 256 -9.26 1.63 17.85
CA MET A 256 -8.26 2.68 17.71
C MET A 256 -8.94 4.04 17.80
N VAL A 257 -8.30 4.97 18.50
CA VAL A 257 -8.76 6.36 18.61
C VAL A 257 -7.61 7.27 18.18
N SER A 258 -7.88 8.12 17.20
CA SER A 258 -6.98 9.19 16.75
C SER A 258 -7.43 10.52 17.34
N LYS A 259 -6.46 11.32 17.80
CA LYS A 259 -6.65 12.72 18.16
C LYS A 259 -5.54 13.54 17.52
N SER A 260 -5.88 14.49 16.66
CA SER A 260 -4.90 15.28 15.92
C SER A 260 -5.29 16.75 15.85
N ILE A 261 -4.28 17.60 15.72
CA ILE A 261 -4.44 19.01 15.38
C ILE A 261 -4.35 19.13 13.86
N ASP A 262 -5.09 20.07 13.27
CA ASP A 262 -4.99 20.37 11.85
C ASP A 262 -3.56 20.83 11.49
N PRO A 263 -2.81 20.05 10.68
CA PRO A 263 -1.41 20.34 10.40
C PRO A 263 -1.21 21.49 9.40
N VAL A 264 -2.28 21.97 8.75
CA VAL A 264 -2.21 23.12 7.83
C VAL A 264 -2.24 24.44 8.60
N LEU A 265 -2.85 24.47 9.78
CA LEU A 265 -2.92 25.66 10.65
C LEU A 265 -1.66 25.80 11.53
N GLY A 266 -1.21 24.70 12.13
CA GLY A 266 -0.22 24.74 13.20
C GLY A 266 1.22 24.87 12.72
N PRO A 267 2.10 25.57 13.47
CA PRO A 267 3.55 25.52 13.24
C PRO A 267 4.13 24.15 13.63
N SER A 268 3.31 23.21 14.10
CA SER A 268 3.74 21.86 14.45
C SER A 268 2.67 20.82 14.19
N ILE A 269 3.11 19.62 13.81
CA ILE A 269 2.26 18.43 13.71
C ILE A 269 2.09 17.87 15.12
N GLN A 270 0.85 17.59 15.51
CA GLN A 270 0.56 16.81 16.70
C GLN A 270 -0.56 15.82 16.42
N SER A 271 -0.24 14.53 16.55
CA SER A 271 -1.19 13.43 16.41
C SER A 271 -0.94 12.37 17.48
N ASN A 272 -2.00 11.95 18.14
CA ASN A 272 -2.01 10.92 19.18
C ASN A 272 -2.92 9.78 18.73
N LEU A 273 -2.36 8.58 18.72
CA LEU A 273 -3.05 7.36 18.37
C LEU A 273 -3.07 6.43 19.58
N SER A 274 -4.26 6.04 20.06
CA SER A 274 -4.41 5.07 21.14
C SER A 274 -5.11 3.81 20.65
N SER A 275 -4.59 2.65 21.05
CA SER A 275 -5.26 1.36 20.96
C SER A 275 -5.87 1.04 22.31
N ASN A 276 -7.17 0.80 22.32
CA ASN A 276 -7.94 0.52 23.53
C ASN A 276 -8.34 -0.95 23.60
N THR A 277 -8.39 -1.50 24.81
CA THR A 277 -8.99 -2.82 25.05
C THR A 277 -10.50 -2.77 24.85
N PRO A 278 -11.19 -3.91 24.69
CA PRO A 278 -12.65 -3.96 24.68
C PRO A 278 -13.27 -3.29 25.91
N ASP A 279 -12.61 -3.39 27.07
CA ASP A 279 -13.02 -2.74 28.34
C ASP A 279 -12.72 -1.23 28.39
N GLY A 280 -12.25 -0.64 27.28
CA GLY A 280 -11.98 0.80 27.16
C GLY A 280 -10.63 1.26 27.72
N GLN A 281 -9.78 0.37 28.24
CA GLN A 281 -8.49 0.75 28.80
C GLN A 281 -7.47 1.05 27.70
N VAL A 282 -6.70 2.13 27.87
CA VAL A 282 -5.67 2.52 26.90
C VAL A 282 -4.47 1.57 27.00
N LYS A 283 -4.32 0.70 26.01
CA LYS A 283 -3.27 -0.30 25.95
C LYS A 283 -1.96 0.28 25.45
N VAL A 284 -1.98 0.85 24.25
CA VAL A 284 -0.80 1.45 23.61
C VAL A 284 -1.16 2.83 23.09
N THR A 285 -0.22 3.76 23.28
CA THR A 285 -0.29 5.12 22.73
C THR A 285 0.90 5.36 21.82
N SER A 286 0.66 5.92 20.65
CA SER A 286 1.67 6.39 19.72
C SER A 286 1.46 7.89 19.52
N ARG A 287 2.48 8.69 19.81
CA ARG A 287 2.44 10.15 19.68
C ARG A 287 3.41 10.61 18.62
N LEU A 288 2.88 11.25 17.60
CA LEU A 288 3.64 11.98 16.60
C LEU A 288 3.62 13.47 16.96
N SER A 289 4.80 14.06 17.10
CA SER A 289 4.96 15.49 17.35
C SER A 289 6.10 16.05 16.50
N SER A 290 5.90 17.15 15.78
CA SER A 290 7.02 17.85 15.14
C SER A 290 7.81 18.70 16.15
N TRP A 291 9.08 18.98 15.82
CA TRP A 291 10.02 19.72 16.64
C TRP A 291 10.36 21.07 16.00
N GLY A 292 9.88 22.15 16.60
CA GLY A 292 10.06 23.49 16.05
C GLY A 292 9.23 23.71 14.78
N GLU A 293 9.51 24.80 14.08
CA GLU A 293 8.78 25.22 12.89
C GLU A 293 9.11 24.35 11.66
N PRO A 294 8.13 24.08 10.79
CA PRO A 294 8.36 23.37 9.54
C PRO A 294 9.26 24.17 8.62
N VAL A 295 10.12 23.47 7.89
CA VAL A 295 10.97 24.10 6.89
C VAL A 295 10.22 24.18 5.57
N ASP A 296 10.01 25.40 5.07
CA ASP A 296 9.44 25.65 3.76
C ASP A 296 10.50 25.40 2.66
N PRO A 297 10.34 24.39 1.79
CA PRO A 297 11.31 24.07 0.76
C PRO A 297 11.43 25.14 -0.34
N LEU A 298 10.43 26.02 -0.47
CA LEU A 298 10.38 27.10 -1.46
C LEU A 298 10.98 28.41 -0.90
N ALA A 299 10.70 28.72 0.37
CA ALA A 299 11.08 30.00 0.98
C ALA A 299 12.34 29.95 1.84
N ALA A 300 12.69 28.80 2.44
CA ALA A 300 13.80 28.74 3.38
C ALA A 300 15.15 29.06 2.68
N PRO A 301 16.14 29.65 3.37
CA PRO A 301 17.51 29.78 2.86
C PRO A 301 18.17 28.43 2.56
N GLY A 302 19.07 28.40 1.57
CA GLY A 302 19.72 27.16 1.14
C GLY A 302 20.53 26.45 2.24
N TRP A 303 21.13 27.22 3.15
CA TRP A 303 21.86 26.65 4.29
C TRP A 303 20.93 25.93 5.29
N ILE A 304 19.69 26.41 5.46
CA ILE A 304 18.69 25.73 6.30
C ILE A 304 18.35 24.37 5.68
N ILE A 305 18.15 24.33 4.35
CA ILE A 305 17.91 23.09 3.62
C ILE A 305 19.11 22.14 3.70
N ALA A 306 20.33 22.64 3.48
CA ALA A 306 21.55 21.82 3.57
C ALA A 306 21.71 21.20 4.97
N ARG A 307 21.53 22.00 6.03
CA ARG A 307 21.56 21.53 7.42
C ARG A 307 20.44 20.52 7.70
N PHE A 308 19.25 20.77 7.16
CA PHE A 308 18.11 19.86 7.29
C PHE A 308 18.41 18.51 6.64
N ILE A 309 18.86 18.50 5.39
CA ILE A 309 19.24 17.30 4.65
C ILE A 309 20.31 16.52 5.44
N ALA A 310 21.40 17.17 5.83
CA ALA A 310 22.49 16.51 6.57
C ALA A 310 21.99 15.89 7.88
N ARG A 311 21.10 16.57 8.61
CA ARG A 311 20.57 16.11 9.88
C ARG A 311 19.55 14.97 9.74
N TRP A 312 18.68 14.99 8.75
CA TRP A 312 17.49 14.11 8.73
C TRP A 312 17.60 12.93 7.76
N THR A 313 18.53 12.99 6.82
CA THR A 313 18.71 11.93 5.82
C THR A 313 19.05 10.57 6.46
N HIS A 314 19.88 10.55 7.50
CA HIS A 314 20.27 9.31 8.18
C HIS A 314 19.10 8.64 8.92
N VAL A 315 18.04 9.40 9.26
CA VAL A 315 16.90 8.89 10.04
C VAL A 315 16.13 7.84 9.23
N GLY A 316 15.96 8.06 7.92
CA GLY A 316 15.34 7.08 7.03
C GLY A 316 16.13 5.77 6.96
N VAL A 317 17.45 5.86 6.74
CA VAL A 317 18.34 4.69 6.61
C VAL A 317 18.47 3.91 7.92
N LEU A 318 18.62 4.60 9.05
CA LEU A 318 18.79 3.96 10.36
C LEU A 318 17.47 3.59 11.06
N SER A 319 16.32 3.92 10.47
CA SER A 319 15.01 3.63 11.08
C SER A 319 14.80 2.14 11.34
N ALA A 320 15.01 1.28 10.33
CA ALA A 320 14.78 -0.16 10.46
C ALA A 320 15.71 -0.84 11.49
N PRO A 321 17.04 -0.62 11.48
CA PRO A 321 17.92 -1.12 12.53
C PRO A 321 17.52 -0.65 13.94
N ARG A 322 17.12 0.63 14.08
CA ARG A 322 16.64 1.17 15.37
C ARG A 322 15.37 0.47 15.83
N ILE A 323 14.39 0.25 14.94
CA ILE A 323 13.15 -0.47 15.24
C ILE A 323 13.44 -1.90 15.68
N VAL A 324 14.33 -2.61 14.97
CA VAL A 324 14.73 -3.98 15.33
C VAL A 324 15.41 -4.01 16.71
N LYS A 325 16.33 -3.08 16.98
CA LYS A 325 16.97 -2.95 18.30
C LYS A 325 15.95 -2.74 19.42
N GLN A 326 14.95 -1.88 19.22
CA GLN A 326 13.90 -1.66 20.22
C GLN A 326 12.99 -2.88 20.36
N ALA A 327 12.59 -3.53 19.27
CA ALA A 327 11.80 -4.75 19.31
C ALA A 327 12.52 -5.87 20.08
N LEU A 328 13.83 -6.04 19.86
CA LEU A 328 14.63 -7.01 20.60
C LEU A 328 14.75 -6.64 22.08
N ARG A 329 14.94 -5.35 22.41
CA ARG A 329 14.94 -4.86 23.79
C ARG A 329 13.61 -5.15 24.48
N ILE A 330 12.48 -4.91 23.81
CA ILE A 330 11.13 -5.17 24.33
C ILE A 330 10.92 -6.66 24.55
N ARG A 331 11.33 -7.51 23.60
CA ARG A 331 11.23 -8.96 23.74
C ARG A 331 12.08 -9.50 24.88
N LEU A 332 13.36 -9.13 24.94
CA LEU A 332 14.31 -9.72 25.89
C LEU A 332 14.18 -9.12 27.30
N ARG A 333 13.88 -7.82 27.44
CA ARG A 333 13.77 -7.16 28.75
C ARG A 333 12.34 -6.98 29.23
N GLY A 334 11.40 -6.77 28.31
CA GLY A 334 9.99 -6.50 28.63
C GLY A 334 9.11 -7.74 28.73
N LYS A 335 9.66 -8.94 28.49
CA LYS A 335 8.94 -10.24 28.51
C LYS A 335 7.68 -10.30 27.63
N LEU A 336 7.52 -9.40 26.66
CA LEU A 336 6.37 -9.44 25.76
C LEU A 336 6.43 -10.65 24.83
N THR A 337 5.32 -11.36 24.75
CA THR A 337 5.15 -12.48 23.81
C THR A 337 5.28 -11.99 22.38
N TYR A 338 6.17 -12.64 21.63
CA TYR A 338 6.28 -12.44 20.19
C TYR A 338 5.18 -13.22 19.49
N LEU A 339 4.20 -12.51 18.92
CA LEU A 339 3.05 -13.11 18.29
C LEU A 339 3.37 -13.55 16.85
N LYS A 340 2.81 -14.69 16.43
CA LYS A 340 3.00 -15.25 15.09
C LYS A 340 2.30 -14.39 14.04
N ARG A 341 2.93 -14.13 12.91
CA ARG A 341 2.28 -13.42 11.80
C ARG A 341 1.03 -14.18 11.33
N PRO A 342 -0.17 -13.57 11.32
CA PRO A 342 -1.37 -14.16 10.74
C PRO A 342 -1.35 -14.09 9.20
N GLU A 343 -2.36 -14.68 8.55
CA GLU A 343 -2.63 -14.37 7.13
C GLU A 343 -3.30 -12.98 7.01
N VAL A 344 -3.46 -12.49 5.78
CA VAL A 344 -3.95 -11.13 5.52
C VAL A 344 -5.48 -11.08 5.63
N ARG A 345 -6.04 -10.10 6.35
CA ARG A 345 -7.50 -9.90 6.42
C ARG A 345 -8.10 -9.31 5.13
N PRO A 346 -9.35 -9.67 4.77
CA PRO A 346 -10.08 -9.04 3.67
C PRO A 346 -10.06 -7.52 3.74
N GLY A 347 -9.85 -6.87 2.59
CA GLY A 347 -9.74 -5.42 2.43
C GLY A 347 -8.32 -4.85 2.67
N SER A 348 -7.42 -5.60 3.32
CA SER A 348 -6.01 -5.23 3.45
C SER A 348 -5.27 -5.47 2.13
N ILE A 349 -4.19 -4.73 1.92
CA ILE A 349 -3.30 -4.87 0.77
C ILE A 349 -2.13 -5.76 1.19
N PRO A 350 -1.93 -6.91 0.53
CA PRO A 350 -0.85 -7.82 0.90
C PRO A 350 0.52 -7.24 0.56
N ARG A 351 1.56 -7.94 1.02
CA ARG A 351 2.93 -7.66 0.60
C ARG A 351 3.07 -7.71 -0.92
N LYS A 352 4.09 -7.00 -1.41
CA LYS A 352 4.58 -7.26 -2.77
C LYS A 352 5.07 -8.69 -2.88
N GLU A 353 4.97 -9.10 -4.10
CA GLU A 353 5.02 -10.44 -4.57
C GLU A 353 6.49 -10.78 -4.90
N THR A 354 6.98 -11.98 -4.55
CA THR A 354 8.40 -12.33 -4.75
C THR A 354 8.71 -12.56 -6.23
N GLU A 355 9.98 -12.49 -6.64
CA GLU A 355 10.35 -12.78 -8.03
C GLU A 355 9.96 -14.20 -8.49
N ILE A 356 10.01 -15.18 -7.59
CA ILE A 356 9.59 -16.57 -7.89
C ILE A 356 8.10 -16.60 -8.10
N GLU A 357 7.35 -16.09 -7.13
CA GLU A 357 5.91 -15.93 -7.28
C GLU A 357 5.63 -15.11 -8.58
N ARG A 358 6.57 -14.26 -9.07
CA ARG A 358 6.47 -13.43 -10.30
C ARG A 358 6.50 -14.16 -11.59
N ARG A 359 7.43 -15.07 -11.65
CA ARG A 359 7.49 -16.01 -12.76
C ARG A 359 6.33 -16.99 -12.66
N VAL A 360 5.86 -17.27 -11.45
CA VAL A 360 4.72 -18.14 -11.18
C VAL A 360 3.36 -17.42 -11.34
N TRP A 361 3.30 -16.10 -11.60
CA TRP A 361 2.02 -15.42 -11.93
C TRP A 361 1.38 -15.91 -13.24
N ASP A 362 2.11 -16.67 -14.04
CA ASP A 362 1.54 -17.52 -15.09
C ASP A 362 0.51 -18.53 -14.55
N LEU A 363 0.41 -18.75 -13.22
CA LEU A 363 -0.63 -19.57 -12.56
C LEU A 363 -1.91 -18.80 -12.24
N GLU A 364 -1.87 -17.47 -12.24
CA GLU A 364 -3.08 -16.67 -12.06
C GLU A 364 -3.99 -16.77 -13.29
N LEU A 365 -3.40 -16.84 -14.49
CA LEU A 365 -4.11 -17.04 -15.75
C LEU A 365 -4.90 -18.38 -15.76
N PRO A 366 -4.30 -19.55 -15.47
CA PRO A 366 -5.01 -20.79 -15.21
C PRO A 366 -6.08 -20.66 -14.14
N PHE A 367 -5.85 -19.93 -13.05
CA PHE A 367 -6.86 -19.74 -12.01
C PHE A 367 -8.08 -18.96 -12.54
N ARG A 368 -7.88 -17.88 -13.30
CA ARG A 368 -8.96 -17.16 -13.99
C ARG A 368 -9.70 -18.06 -14.96
N GLN A 369 -8.97 -18.83 -15.77
CA GLN A 369 -9.56 -19.74 -16.72
C GLN A 369 -10.40 -20.80 -15.99
N TYR A 370 -9.88 -21.35 -14.90
CA TYR A 370 -10.63 -22.28 -14.06
C TYR A 370 -11.93 -21.65 -13.54
N LEU A 371 -11.91 -20.41 -13.05
CA LEU A 371 -13.14 -19.71 -12.62
C LEU A 371 -14.10 -19.44 -13.79
N SER A 372 -13.58 -19.12 -14.97
CA SER A 372 -14.38 -18.96 -16.19
C SER A 372 -15.06 -20.25 -16.60
N GLU A 373 -14.33 -21.37 -16.59
CA GLU A 373 -14.89 -22.69 -16.88
C GLU A 373 -15.87 -23.15 -15.81
N LEU A 374 -15.60 -22.80 -14.54
CA LEU A 374 -16.51 -23.08 -13.45
C LEU A 374 -17.85 -22.36 -13.67
N ALA A 375 -17.83 -21.10 -14.10
CA ALA A 375 -19.05 -20.37 -14.45
C ALA A 375 -19.75 -20.98 -15.68
N SER A 376 -19.02 -21.29 -16.76
CA SER A 376 -19.59 -21.82 -18.01
C SER A 376 -20.28 -23.19 -17.82
N HIS A 377 -19.79 -24.01 -16.90
CA HIS A 377 -20.35 -25.33 -16.58
C HIS A 377 -21.40 -25.31 -15.47
N THR A 378 -21.75 -24.13 -14.94
CA THR A 378 -22.79 -24.01 -13.93
C THR A 378 -24.17 -23.93 -14.60
N SER A 379 -25.10 -24.81 -14.20
CA SER A 379 -26.42 -24.97 -14.82
C SER A 379 -27.50 -24.02 -14.28
N PHE A 380 -27.23 -23.30 -13.19
CA PHE A 380 -28.14 -22.35 -12.55
C PHE A 380 -27.60 -20.92 -12.65
N PRO A 381 -28.45 -19.89 -12.62
CA PRO A 381 -28.02 -18.51 -12.81
C PRO A 381 -27.09 -18.06 -11.68
N VAL A 382 -25.81 -17.85 -11.99
CA VAL A 382 -24.80 -17.30 -11.08
C VAL A 382 -23.78 -16.44 -11.83
N SER A 383 -23.33 -15.36 -11.20
CA SER A 383 -22.14 -14.63 -11.65
C SER A 383 -20.99 -14.80 -10.67
N ILE A 384 -19.82 -15.19 -11.17
CA ILE A 384 -18.59 -15.32 -10.38
C ILE A 384 -17.77 -14.05 -10.57
N LYS A 385 -17.69 -13.21 -9.53
CA LYS A 385 -16.86 -12.02 -9.51
C LYS A 385 -15.49 -12.37 -8.93
N TYR A 386 -14.45 -12.28 -9.75
CA TYR A 386 -13.07 -12.47 -9.35
C TYR A 386 -12.39 -11.12 -9.09
N ILE A 387 -11.85 -10.95 -7.88
CA ILE A 387 -11.05 -9.79 -7.49
C ILE A 387 -9.62 -10.27 -7.28
N PRO A 388 -8.65 -9.87 -8.12
CA PRO A 388 -7.27 -10.28 -7.95
C PRO A 388 -6.68 -9.74 -6.64
N ALA A 389 -5.58 -10.35 -6.20
CA ALA A 389 -4.87 -9.88 -5.02
C ALA A 389 -4.38 -8.44 -5.28
N LYS A 390 -4.67 -7.49 -4.38
CA LYS A 390 -4.36 -6.05 -4.55
C LYS A 390 -2.88 -5.70 -4.77
N SER A 391 -1.98 -6.66 -4.61
CA SER A 391 -0.56 -6.53 -4.97
C SER A 391 -0.30 -6.64 -6.48
N ILE A 392 -1.28 -7.11 -7.26
CA ILE A 392 -1.13 -7.42 -8.69
C ILE A 392 -1.92 -6.39 -9.52
N HIS A 393 -1.34 -5.97 -10.65
CA HIS A 393 -1.92 -5.00 -11.57
C HIS A 393 -2.90 -5.66 -12.56
N PHE A 394 -3.95 -6.30 -12.06
CA PHE A 394 -5.03 -6.81 -12.91
C PHE A 394 -6.38 -6.23 -12.53
N ASP A 395 -7.25 -6.10 -13.51
CA ASP A 395 -8.63 -5.67 -13.31
C ASP A 395 -9.50 -6.80 -12.74
N ASP A 396 -10.51 -6.40 -11.97
CA ASP A 396 -11.60 -7.27 -11.54
C ASP A 396 -12.28 -7.89 -12.78
N MET A 397 -12.70 -9.15 -12.66
CA MET A 397 -13.43 -9.85 -13.73
C MET A 397 -14.73 -10.42 -13.20
N THR A 398 -15.74 -10.51 -14.08
CA THR A 398 -17.01 -11.17 -13.76
C THR A 398 -17.31 -12.18 -14.86
N PHE A 399 -17.48 -13.44 -14.45
CA PHE A 399 -17.86 -14.54 -15.31
C PHE A 399 -19.34 -14.86 -15.09
N TYR A 400 -20.06 -15.22 -16.15
CA TYR A 400 -21.49 -15.46 -16.11
C TYR A 400 -21.80 -16.90 -16.51
N SER A 401 -22.69 -17.54 -15.78
CA SER A 401 -23.23 -18.84 -16.18
C SER A 401 -24.12 -18.74 -17.43
N PRO A 402 -24.28 -19.81 -18.23
CA PRO A 402 -25.17 -19.79 -19.39
C PRO A 402 -26.65 -19.53 -19.03
N ALA A 403 -27.05 -19.84 -17.80
CA ALA A 403 -28.41 -19.62 -17.30
C ALA A 403 -28.69 -18.16 -16.89
N CYS A 404 -27.68 -17.28 -16.94
CA CYS A 404 -27.84 -15.86 -16.64
C CYS A 404 -28.71 -15.16 -17.71
N THR A 405 -29.75 -14.46 -17.28
CA THR A 405 -30.60 -13.62 -18.14
C THR A 405 -30.36 -12.14 -17.80
N THR A 406 -30.44 -11.27 -18.81
CA THR A 406 -30.17 -9.82 -18.67
C THR A 406 -31.18 -9.07 -17.80
N SER A 407 -32.28 -9.71 -17.40
CA SER A 407 -33.43 -9.08 -16.74
C SER A 407 -33.55 -9.32 -15.24
N SER A 408 -32.75 -10.20 -14.62
CA SER A 408 -32.85 -10.51 -13.19
C SER A 408 -31.54 -10.24 -12.41
N SER A 409 -31.69 -9.78 -11.16
CA SER A 409 -30.55 -9.70 -10.23
C SER A 409 -30.17 -11.11 -9.81
N GLN A 410 -29.08 -11.62 -10.40
CA GLN A 410 -28.58 -12.96 -10.14
C GLN A 410 -27.64 -13.00 -8.93
N PRO A 411 -27.57 -14.15 -8.22
CA PRO A 411 -26.63 -14.30 -7.11
C PRO A 411 -25.19 -14.15 -7.60
N THR A 412 -24.40 -13.38 -6.85
CA THR A 412 -23.00 -13.10 -7.19
C THR A 412 -22.05 -13.74 -6.18
N LEU A 413 -21.25 -14.69 -6.64
CA LEU A 413 -20.17 -15.31 -5.88
C LEU A 413 -18.88 -14.50 -6.06
N THR A 414 -18.45 -13.76 -5.04
CA THR A 414 -17.18 -13.03 -5.07
C THR A 414 -16.05 -13.91 -4.52
N ILE A 415 -14.97 -14.04 -5.29
CA ILE A 415 -13.77 -14.80 -4.92
C ILE A 415 -12.57 -13.84 -4.96
N GLN A 416 -11.88 -13.71 -3.82
CA GLN A 416 -10.75 -12.80 -3.66
C GLN A 416 -9.56 -13.48 -2.97
N PRO A 417 -8.47 -13.77 -3.68
CA PRO A 417 -7.20 -14.14 -3.08
C PRO A 417 -6.62 -12.96 -2.27
N LEU A 418 -6.36 -13.18 -0.99
CA LEU A 418 -5.91 -12.15 -0.05
C LEU A 418 -4.39 -11.98 -0.03
N THR A 419 -3.65 -12.97 -0.56
CA THR A 419 -2.19 -12.99 -0.57
C THR A 419 -1.69 -13.58 -1.88
N PRO A 420 -0.55 -13.09 -2.42
CA PRO A 420 0.06 -13.71 -3.60
C PRO A 420 0.40 -15.19 -3.39
N ARG A 421 0.57 -15.62 -2.13
CA ARG A 421 0.82 -17.02 -1.80
C ARG A 421 -0.30 -17.97 -2.27
N SER A 422 -1.55 -17.52 -2.28
CA SER A 422 -2.70 -18.34 -2.66
C SER A 422 -2.54 -18.95 -4.05
N TYR A 423 -1.94 -18.24 -5.01
CA TYR A 423 -1.70 -18.76 -6.37
C TYR A 423 -0.68 -19.89 -6.41
N THR A 424 0.19 -19.99 -5.39
CA THR A 424 1.19 -21.06 -5.29
C THR A 424 0.72 -22.26 -4.47
N SER A 425 -0.17 -22.04 -3.50
CA SER A 425 -0.72 -23.12 -2.68
C SER A 425 -1.97 -23.76 -3.28
N PHE A 426 -2.85 -22.98 -3.92
CA PHE A 426 -4.09 -23.47 -4.53
C PHE A 426 -3.89 -24.62 -5.54
N PRO A 427 -2.85 -24.61 -6.39
CA PRO A 427 -2.58 -25.72 -7.32
C PRO A 427 -2.03 -26.99 -6.67
N GLN A 428 -1.72 -26.97 -5.36
CA GLN A 428 -1.11 -28.11 -4.66
C GLN A 428 -2.12 -29.12 -4.12
N TYR A 429 -3.41 -28.82 -4.21
CA TYR A 429 -4.46 -29.67 -3.65
C TYR A 429 -4.92 -30.74 -4.65
N ASP A 430 -5.41 -31.88 -4.14
CA ASP A 430 -5.84 -32.99 -4.98
C ASP A 430 -7.20 -32.78 -5.65
N SER A 431 -8.08 -31.97 -5.02
CA SER A 431 -9.42 -31.65 -5.53
C SER A 431 -9.74 -30.16 -5.35
N PRO A 432 -10.59 -29.59 -6.24
CA PRO A 432 -10.97 -28.19 -6.13
C PRO A 432 -11.73 -27.89 -4.83
N ARG A 433 -12.58 -28.82 -4.38
CA ARG A 433 -13.30 -28.69 -3.11
C ARG A 433 -12.34 -28.59 -1.92
N ALA A 434 -11.32 -29.46 -1.88
CA ALA A 434 -10.29 -29.38 -0.84
C ALA A 434 -9.50 -28.07 -0.90
N ALA A 435 -9.19 -27.57 -2.10
CA ALA A 435 -8.48 -26.32 -2.31
C ALA A 435 -9.26 -25.12 -1.76
N PHE A 436 -10.50 -24.93 -2.23
CA PHE A 436 -11.36 -23.83 -1.77
C PHE A 436 -11.66 -23.92 -0.28
N PHE A 437 -11.99 -25.11 0.24
CA PHE A 437 -12.28 -25.29 1.66
C PHE A 437 -11.07 -24.94 2.53
N THR A 438 -9.87 -25.43 2.16
CA THR A 438 -8.66 -25.20 2.97
C THR A 438 -8.17 -23.76 2.90
N GLU A 439 -8.18 -23.15 1.72
CA GLU A 439 -7.69 -21.78 1.52
C GLU A 439 -8.64 -20.72 2.13
N THR A 440 -9.93 -21.03 2.24
CA THR A 440 -10.93 -20.14 2.85
C THR A 440 -11.08 -20.35 4.35
N LYS A 441 -10.73 -21.54 4.87
CA LYS A 441 -10.77 -21.82 6.30
C LYS A 441 -9.90 -20.83 7.08
N ALA A 442 -10.44 -20.32 8.18
CA ALA A 442 -9.67 -19.50 9.10
C ALA A 442 -8.41 -20.25 9.55
N THR A 443 -7.26 -19.60 9.45
CA THR A 443 -5.97 -20.06 9.95
C THR A 443 -5.66 -19.30 11.24
N PRO A 444 -6.32 -19.62 12.38
CA PRO A 444 -6.17 -18.86 13.59
C PRO A 444 -4.71 -18.91 14.07
N THR A 445 -4.24 -17.76 14.49
CA THR A 445 -3.00 -17.60 15.23
C THR A 445 -3.30 -16.85 16.52
N ASN A 446 -2.38 -16.88 17.48
CA ASN A 446 -2.52 -16.08 18.71
C ASN A 446 -2.64 -14.56 18.45
N SER A 447 -2.37 -14.11 17.21
CA SER A 447 -2.47 -12.72 16.76
C SER A 447 -3.81 -12.36 16.14
N ASP A 448 -4.46 -13.32 15.49
CA ASP A 448 -5.68 -13.13 14.71
C ASP A 448 -6.37 -14.48 14.53
N GLU A 449 -7.62 -14.57 14.96
CA GLU A 449 -8.42 -15.79 14.91
C GLU A 449 -9.12 -15.98 13.56
N SER A 450 -9.30 -14.91 12.77
CA SER A 450 -10.14 -14.90 11.56
C SER A 450 -9.36 -14.75 10.26
N SER A 451 -8.02 -14.73 10.29
CA SER A 451 -7.22 -14.59 9.08
C SER A 451 -7.37 -15.80 8.16
N CYS A 452 -7.43 -15.58 6.84
CA CYS A 452 -7.50 -16.63 5.83
C CYS A 452 -6.69 -16.22 4.58
N ARG A 453 -6.58 -17.11 3.59
CA ARG A 453 -5.84 -16.83 2.35
C ARG A 453 -6.75 -16.48 1.18
N LEU A 454 -7.96 -17.02 1.18
CA LEU A 454 -8.98 -16.78 0.19
C LEU A 454 -10.23 -16.25 0.89
N SER A 455 -10.81 -15.17 0.36
CA SER A 455 -12.09 -14.63 0.80
C SER A 455 -13.17 -14.98 -0.21
N ILE A 456 -14.30 -15.46 0.30
CA ILE A 456 -15.47 -15.88 -0.48
C ILE A 456 -16.70 -15.19 0.11
N SER A 457 -17.55 -14.59 -0.73
CA SER A 457 -18.74 -13.88 -0.25
C SER A 457 -19.86 -14.80 0.22
N ASP A 458 -20.01 -15.97 -0.41
CA ASP A 458 -21.07 -16.93 -0.12
C ASP A 458 -20.55 -18.37 -0.24
N HIS A 459 -20.40 -19.02 0.92
CA HIS A 459 -19.92 -20.41 1.00
C HIS A 459 -20.94 -21.42 0.49
N SER A 460 -22.24 -21.16 0.68
CA SER A 460 -23.30 -22.07 0.25
C SER A 460 -23.41 -22.11 -1.27
N LEU A 461 -23.32 -20.95 -1.89
CA LEU A 461 -23.29 -20.81 -3.34
C LEU A 461 -22.03 -21.44 -3.95
N LEU A 462 -20.87 -21.26 -3.31
CA LEU A 462 -19.64 -21.94 -3.72
C LEU A 462 -19.80 -23.47 -3.67
N ASP A 463 -20.33 -24.02 -2.58
CA ASP A 463 -20.53 -25.46 -2.46
C ASP A 463 -21.44 -26.01 -3.56
N GLN A 464 -22.49 -25.27 -3.92
CA GLN A 464 -23.39 -25.63 -5.02
C GLN A 464 -22.69 -25.60 -6.39
N VAL A 465 -21.89 -24.56 -6.66
CA VAL A 465 -21.09 -24.44 -7.88
C VAL A 465 -20.05 -25.57 -7.97
N LEU A 466 -19.35 -25.88 -6.87
CA LEU A 466 -18.33 -26.94 -6.84
C LEU A 466 -18.95 -28.34 -6.95
N ALA A 467 -20.12 -28.58 -6.36
CA ALA A 467 -20.83 -29.85 -6.45
C ALA A 467 -21.34 -30.15 -7.87
N THR A 468 -21.59 -29.11 -8.67
CA THR A 468 -22.08 -29.24 -10.05
C THR A 468 -20.93 -29.09 -11.05
N ALA A 469 -20.54 -27.86 -11.35
CA ALA A 469 -19.49 -27.55 -12.33
C ALA A 469 -18.12 -28.10 -11.93
N GLY A 470 -17.74 -27.96 -10.66
CA GLY A 470 -16.43 -28.39 -10.17
C GLY A 470 -16.17 -29.90 -10.32
N GLN A 471 -17.18 -30.73 -10.05
CA GLN A 471 -17.11 -32.18 -10.23
C GLN A 471 -17.06 -32.57 -11.72
N THR A 472 -17.84 -31.89 -12.56
CA THR A 472 -17.84 -32.12 -14.02
C THR A 472 -16.46 -31.85 -14.60
N LEU A 473 -15.86 -30.69 -14.29
CA LEU A 473 -14.53 -30.31 -14.78
C LEU A 473 -13.43 -31.28 -14.35
N ASP A 474 -13.42 -31.71 -13.07
CA ASP A 474 -12.41 -32.64 -12.58
C ASP A 474 -12.58 -34.04 -13.21
N THR A 475 -13.84 -34.46 -13.43
CA THR A 475 -14.16 -35.74 -14.09
C THR A 475 -13.76 -35.74 -15.56
N GLU A 476 -14.00 -34.66 -16.28
CA GLU A 476 -13.62 -34.49 -17.69
C GLU A 476 -12.09 -34.49 -17.85
N ALA A 477 -11.40 -33.72 -17.01
CA ALA A 477 -9.94 -33.66 -17.00
C ALA A 477 -9.30 -35.02 -16.67
N ALA A 478 -9.86 -35.77 -15.71
CA ALA A 478 -9.38 -37.11 -15.36
C ALA A 478 -9.58 -38.15 -16.49
N LYS A 479 -10.70 -38.09 -17.22
CA LYS A 479 -11.00 -39.02 -18.33
C LYS A 479 -10.04 -38.86 -19.51
N LEU A 480 -9.60 -37.64 -19.82
CA LEU A 480 -8.70 -37.38 -20.94
C LEU A 480 -7.22 -37.62 -20.60
N GLY A 481 -6.79 -37.38 -19.35
CA GLY A 481 -5.46 -37.75 -18.89
C GLY A 481 -5.14 -39.24 -19.10
N ALA A 482 -6.16 -40.10 -18.99
CA ALA A 482 -6.06 -41.53 -19.31
C ALA A 482 -6.00 -41.85 -20.82
N ARG A 483 -6.43 -40.94 -21.70
CA ARG A 483 -6.57 -41.17 -23.16
C ARG A 483 -5.45 -40.58 -24.02
N ASN A 484 -4.53 -39.76 -23.49
CA ASN A 484 -3.48 -39.10 -24.27
C ASN A 484 -2.05 -39.63 -23.99
N PRO A 485 -1.72 -40.89 -24.34
CA PRO A 485 -0.45 -41.53 -23.98
C PRO A 485 0.77 -41.13 -24.84
N LYS A 486 0.62 -40.23 -25.84
CA LYS A 486 1.62 -40.02 -26.91
C LYS A 486 2.57 -38.83 -26.75
N ASP A 487 2.40 -37.95 -25.75
CA ASP A 487 3.34 -36.84 -25.57
C ASP A 487 4.42 -37.14 -24.52
N TRP A 488 5.60 -37.55 -25.00
CA TRP A 488 6.76 -37.88 -24.17
C TRP A 488 7.25 -36.68 -23.34
N LYS A 489 7.06 -35.45 -23.84
CA LYS A 489 7.43 -34.22 -23.12
C LYS A 489 6.59 -34.06 -21.86
N SER A 490 5.28 -34.29 -21.96
CA SER A 490 4.36 -34.25 -20.83
C SER A 490 4.71 -35.30 -19.75
N LYS A 491 5.13 -36.52 -20.14
CA LYS A 491 5.58 -37.55 -19.18
C LYS A 491 6.88 -37.18 -18.45
N ILE A 492 7.83 -36.56 -19.15
CA ILE A 492 9.07 -36.07 -18.52
C ILE A 492 8.73 -34.93 -17.56
N LEU A 493 7.88 -33.99 -17.98
CA LEU A 493 7.45 -32.88 -17.13
C LEU A 493 6.74 -33.39 -15.87
N GLN A 494 5.80 -34.33 -16.00
CA GLN A 494 5.12 -34.97 -14.85
C GLN A 494 6.10 -35.65 -13.90
N LYS A 495 7.09 -36.40 -14.42
CA LYS A 495 8.15 -37.01 -13.57
C LYS A 495 8.98 -35.97 -12.85
N VAL A 496 9.37 -34.89 -13.52
CA VAL A 496 10.14 -33.80 -12.91
C VAL A 496 9.31 -33.08 -11.85
N VAL A 497 8.04 -32.76 -12.13
CA VAL A 497 7.13 -32.10 -11.18
C VAL A 497 6.88 -32.98 -9.96
N SER A 498 6.63 -34.28 -10.17
CA SER A 498 6.45 -35.25 -9.09
C SER A 498 7.69 -35.36 -8.20
N PHE A 499 8.88 -35.44 -8.81
CA PHE A 499 10.15 -35.44 -8.10
C PHE A 499 10.35 -34.15 -7.29
N LEU A 500 10.09 -32.99 -7.88
CA LEU A 500 10.23 -31.70 -7.20
C LEU A 500 9.22 -31.50 -6.06
N ARG A 501 8.01 -32.07 -6.18
CA ARG A 501 6.96 -31.98 -5.15
C ARG A 501 7.07 -33.06 -4.08
N ASN A 502 7.97 -34.04 -4.22
CA ASN A 502 8.01 -35.25 -3.39
C ASN A 502 6.64 -35.95 -3.29
N SER A 503 5.83 -35.88 -4.34
CA SER A 503 4.50 -36.51 -4.39
C SER A 503 4.27 -37.14 -5.76
N PRO A 504 3.82 -38.40 -5.84
CA PRO A 504 3.46 -39.05 -7.09
C PRO A 504 2.10 -38.63 -7.65
N ALA A 505 1.27 -37.94 -6.86
CA ALA A 505 -0.09 -37.59 -7.25
C ALA A 505 -0.13 -36.29 -8.08
N GLU A 506 -0.84 -36.35 -9.21
CA GLU A 506 -1.19 -35.19 -10.02
C GLU A 506 -2.31 -34.40 -9.32
N THR A 507 -2.18 -33.07 -9.25
CA THR A 507 -3.19 -32.22 -8.60
C THR A 507 -4.36 -31.94 -9.53
N PHE A 508 -5.49 -31.45 -9.01
CA PHE A 508 -6.62 -31.11 -9.89
C PHE A 508 -6.26 -30.01 -10.88
N MET A 509 -5.36 -29.09 -10.49
CA MET A 509 -4.96 -28.00 -11.35
C MET A 509 -3.99 -28.46 -12.44
N ASP A 510 -3.13 -29.43 -12.16
CA ASP A 510 -2.30 -30.07 -13.20
C ASP A 510 -3.19 -30.77 -14.25
N ARG A 511 -4.22 -31.51 -13.80
CA ARG A 511 -5.22 -32.14 -14.69
C ARG A 511 -5.97 -31.08 -15.51
N PHE A 512 -6.43 -30.02 -14.87
CA PHE A 512 -7.16 -28.93 -15.52
C PHE A 512 -6.31 -28.25 -16.59
N VAL A 513 -5.08 -27.83 -16.26
CA VAL A 513 -4.18 -27.17 -17.21
C VAL A 513 -3.87 -28.08 -18.38
N SER A 514 -3.61 -29.37 -18.13
CA SER A 514 -3.34 -30.33 -19.20
C SER A 514 -4.52 -30.53 -20.15
N HIS A 515 -5.76 -30.29 -19.69
CA HIS A 515 -6.96 -30.48 -20.48
C HIS A 515 -7.45 -29.19 -21.18
N TYR A 516 -7.49 -28.08 -20.44
CA TYR A 516 -8.14 -26.84 -20.88
C TYR A 516 -7.15 -25.73 -21.27
N ALA A 517 -5.87 -25.82 -20.89
CA ALA A 517 -4.91 -24.77 -21.27
C ALA A 517 -4.43 -24.97 -22.72
N HIS A 518 -4.93 -24.13 -23.62
CA HIS A 518 -4.49 -24.11 -25.02
C HIS A 518 -3.08 -23.49 -25.13
N PRO A 519 -2.16 -24.00 -25.98
CA PRO A 519 -0.81 -23.43 -26.17
C PRO A 519 -0.77 -21.98 -26.68
N SER A 520 -1.93 -21.44 -27.09
CA SER A 520 -2.09 -20.10 -27.65
C SER A 520 -2.43 -19.02 -26.62
N LEU A 521 -2.40 -19.30 -25.31
CA LEU A 521 -2.60 -18.32 -24.25
C LEU A 521 -1.38 -17.38 -24.09
N GLN A 522 -1.02 -16.67 -25.17
CA GLN A 522 -0.39 -15.36 -25.06
C GLN A 522 -1.51 -14.34 -24.85
N TYR A 523 -2.01 -14.23 -23.62
CA TYR A 523 -2.70 -13.00 -23.25
C TYR A 523 -1.68 -11.87 -23.34
N ARG A 524 -1.81 -10.99 -24.34
CA ARG A 524 -1.12 -9.69 -24.31
C ARG A 524 -1.71 -8.95 -23.12
N PRO A 525 -0.93 -8.73 -22.06
CA PRO A 525 -1.46 -7.96 -20.97
C PRO A 525 -1.78 -6.56 -21.51
N SER A 526 -2.77 -5.89 -20.91
CA SER A 526 -3.13 -4.51 -21.29
C SER A 526 -1.86 -3.66 -21.41
N SER A 527 -1.84 -2.65 -22.28
CA SER A 527 -0.63 -1.86 -22.62
C SER A 527 0.16 -1.35 -21.40
N ASN A 528 -0.49 -1.27 -20.24
CA ASN A 528 0.10 -0.89 -18.96
C ASN A 528 1.09 -1.94 -18.39
N TYR A 529 0.92 -3.23 -18.68
CA TYR A 529 1.79 -4.31 -18.18
C TYR A 529 3.07 -4.48 -19.02
N ALA A 530 3.00 -4.25 -20.34
CA ALA A 530 4.15 -4.26 -21.24
C ALA A 530 5.17 -3.16 -20.88
N THR A 531 4.68 -2.06 -20.29
CA THR A 531 5.52 -0.96 -19.81
C THR A 531 6.33 -1.35 -18.57
N TYR A 532 5.84 -2.30 -17.76
CA TYR A 532 6.51 -2.77 -16.55
C TYR A 532 7.64 -3.78 -16.83
N GLN A 533 7.57 -4.53 -17.94
CA GLN A 533 8.63 -5.47 -18.33
C GLN A 533 9.92 -4.81 -18.84
N ARG A 534 9.87 -3.57 -19.35
CA ARG A 534 11.06 -2.89 -19.92
C ARG A 534 11.92 -2.14 -18.89
N GLY A 535 11.57 -2.18 -17.60
CA GLY A 535 12.15 -1.31 -16.58
C GLY A 535 12.96 -1.98 -15.46
N VAL A 536 13.34 -3.25 -15.59
CA VAL A 536 14.25 -3.93 -14.64
C VAL A 536 15.61 -4.16 -15.28
#